data_AF-A0A3B8Q5Z0-F1
#
_entry.id   AF-A0A3B8Q5Z0-F1
#
_cell.length_a   1.000
_cell.length_b   1.000
_cell.length_c   1.000
_cell.angle_alpha   90.00
_cell.angle_beta   90.00
_cell.angle_gamma   90.00
#
_symmetry.space_group_name_H-M   'P 1'
#
loop_
_entity.id
_entity.type
_entity.pdbx_description
1 polymer ?
#
loop_
_entity_poly.entity_id
_entity_poly.type
_entity_poly.pdbx_seq_one_letter_code
_entity_poly.pdbx_strand_id
1 'polypeptide(L)'
;MAINYAKIFNRRSTPQSQPIPGSNQVRNSGGGYSWQVDDWTRLDRFLILGAESGTYYITERDLVKQNHDAIVRCIKQDGIRAVNRIVEISDAGRAPKNDPATFAFALVVTHGDAQAKAHAFTNLGKVCRIGTHLFHFAEYVNAMRGWGRGLRNAVAGWYVEREADDLAHQAVKYQQRDGWSHGDLLRLAHPKAPSPQHDAVFRWMLAGADSLGEREVKRKVRGEDRVAKYAAVGELPKLIEAFERVKRTANVIEVVKLIDEFDLPREAIPTQWFNEAKVWEALLERMPMTALIRNLGKMTSIGLIKPFSDAKKLVLRKLKDETALKRSRIHPLAVLVAQKIYAQGHGDKGALKWSPVAAIVDALDEAFYATFNNVEPCNKPVLLALDVSGSMACSMIAGSCISAREASAAMALITAATESEHEIIAFSAPDRGGYGGMHGGGEPGITRVNISPRMRLAEVIKRIEGIPMGGTDCALPMLWAARNKMNVSGFVTYTDSETWAGN
;
A
#
# COMPACT_ATOMS: atom_id res chain seq x y z
N MET A 1 -50.50 -6.24 -26.82
CA MET A 1 -49.54 -7.35 -27.05
C MET A 1 -49.67 -8.33 -25.91
N ALA A 2 -49.85 -9.63 -26.19
CA ALA A 2 -49.87 -10.65 -25.15
C ALA A 2 -48.46 -10.83 -24.55
N ILE A 3 -48.36 -10.84 -23.23
CA ILE A 3 -47.10 -11.09 -22.52
C ILE A 3 -46.68 -12.54 -22.78
N ASN A 4 -45.52 -12.75 -23.39
CA ASN A 4 -44.95 -14.08 -23.54
C ASN A 4 -44.25 -14.46 -22.24
N TYR A 5 -44.95 -15.19 -21.37
CA TYR A 5 -44.43 -15.64 -20.07
C TYR A 5 -43.11 -16.41 -20.17
N ALA A 6 -42.88 -17.17 -21.24
CA ALA A 6 -41.64 -17.93 -21.42
C ALA A 6 -40.41 -17.03 -21.67
N LYS A 7 -40.59 -15.83 -22.26
CA LYS A 7 -39.50 -14.84 -22.41
C LYS A 7 -39.06 -14.25 -21.08
N ILE A 8 -39.95 -14.17 -20.09
CA ILE A 8 -39.65 -13.63 -18.75
C ILE A 8 -38.71 -14.59 -17.96
N PHE A 9 -38.80 -15.89 -18.22
CA PHE A 9 -37.97 -16.90 -17.56
C PHE A 9 -36.79 -17.40 -18.42
N ASN A 10 -36.43 -16.65 -19.47
CA ASN A 10 -35.35 -17.04 -20.37
C ASN A 10 -33.98 -16.89 -19.71
N ARG A 11 -33.34 -18.01 -19.37
CA ARG A 11 -31.98 -18.06 -18.79
C ARG A 11 -30.86 -17.73 -19.78
N ARG A 12 -31.13 -17.69 -21.09
CA ARG A 12 -30.12 -17.43 -22.14
C ARG A 12 -30.04 -15.95 -22.54
N SER A 13 -31.02 -15.14 -22.14
CA SER A 13 -31.09 -13.71 -22.46
C SER A 13 -31.85 -13.04 -21.32
N THR A 14 -31.10 -12.59 -20.31
CA THR A 14 -31.63 -11.86 -19.16
C THR A 14 -30.92 -10.51 -19.10
N PRO A 15 -31.65 -9.38 -19.13
CA PRO A 15 -31.06 -8.06 -18.96
C PRO A 15 -30.33 -7.94 -17.62
N GLN A 16 -29.28 -7.13 -17.52
CA GLN A 16 -28.52 -6.95 -16.27
C GLN A 16 -29.32 -6.26 -15.16
N SER A 17 -30.42 -5.59 -15.49
CA SER A 17 -31.44 -5.11 -14.52
C SER A 17 -32.29 -6.23 -13.91
N GLN A 18 -32.14 -7.44 -14.45
CA GLN A 18 -32.72 -8.75 -14.16
C GLN A 18 -31.82 -9.69 -13.35
N PRO A 19 -32.19 -10.35 -12.23
CA PRO A 19 -31.44 -11.55 -11.85
C PRO A 19 -31.71 -12.66 -12.86
N ILE A 20 -30.68 -13.40 -13.29
CA ILE A 20 -30.84 -14.59 -14.14
C ILE A 20 -31.81 -15.56 -13.45
N PRO A 21 -32.89 -16.01 -14.12
CA PRO A 21 -33.91 -16.84 -13.48
C PRO A 21 -33.34 -18.12 -12.84
N GLY A 22 -33.46 -18.24 -11.52
CA GLY A 22 -32.96 -19.37 -10.73
C GLY A 22 -31.49 -19.25 -10.31
N SER A 23 -30.85 -18.10 -10.51
CA SER A 23 -29.53 -17.79 -9.97
C SER A 23 -29.61 -17.24 -8.54
N ASN A 24 -28.46 -17.17 -7.87
CA ASN A 24 -28.25 -16.51 -6.59
C ASN A 24 -27.62 -15.11 -6.75
N GLN A 25 -27.84 -14.45 -7.89
CA GLN A 25 -27.34 -13.09 -8.10
C GLN A 25 -27.98 -12.12 -7.11
N VAL A 26 -27.18 -11.15 -6.67
CA VAL A 26 -27.61 -10.07 -5.79
C VAL A 26 -27.56 -8.75 -6.56
N ARG A 27 -28.38 -7.80 -6.13
CA ARG A 27 -28.38 -6.46 -6.72
C ARG A 27 -27.09 -5.73 -6.32
N ASN A 28 -26.34 -5.21 -7.29
CA ASN A 28 -25.16 -4.39 -7.05
C ASN A 28 -25.54 -2.92 -6.82
N SER A 29 -24.53 -2.08 -6.54
CA SER A 29 -24.77 -0.66 -6.23
C SER A 29 -25.13 0.17 -7.47
N GLY A 30 -24.68 -0.24 -8.65
CA GLY A 30 -25.12 0.31 -9.95
C GLY A 30 -26.59 -0.02 -10.30
N GLY A 31 -27.24 -0.90 -9.53
CA GLY A 31 -28.65 -1.26 -9.68
C GLY A 31 -28.92 -2.47 -10.58
N GLY A 32 -27.88 -3.05 -11.19
CA GLY A 32 -27.92 -4.33 -11.90
C GLY A 32 -27.73 -5.53 -10.97
N TYR A 33 -27.57 -6.72 -11.55
CA TYR A 33 -27.43 -7.98 -10.81
C TYR A 33 -26.12 -8.68 -11.14
N SER A 34 -25.38 -9.03 -10.10
CA SER A 34 -24.08 -9.72 -10.18
C SER A 34 -23.93 -10.75 -9.05
N TRP A 35 -22.86 -11.54 -9.08
CA TRP A 35 -22.57 -12.47 -7.99
C TRP A 35 -21.77 -11.78 -6.90
N GLN A 36 -22.16 -12.03 -5.65
CA GLN A 36 -21.34 -11.66 -4.51
C GLN A 36 -20.05 -12.47 -4.55
N VAL A 37 -18.90 -11.79 -4.52
CA VAL A 37 -17.60 -12.47 -4.34
C VAL A 37 -17.58 -13.20 -3.01
N ASP A 38 -16.88 -14.33 -2.96
CA ASP A 38 -16.71 -15.06 -1.71
C ASP A 38 -15.85 -14.27 -0.73
N ASP A 39 -15.95 -14.63 0.56
CA ASP A 39 -15.27 -13.90 1.64
C ASP A 39 -13.73 -13.94 1.49
N TRP A 40 -13.14 -14.99 0.91
CA TRP A 40 -11.69 -15.09 0.70
C TRP A 40 -11.21 -14.16 -0.41
N THR A 41 -11.95 -14.09 -1.52
CA THR A 41 -11.70 -13.08 -2.57
C THR A 41 -11.83 -11.66 -1.99
N ARG A 42 -12.79 -11.44 -1.09
CA ARG A 42 -12.97 -10.14 -0.44
C ARG A 42 -11.83 -9.82 0.54
N LEU A 43 -11.34 -10.79 1.29
CA LEU A 43 -10.14 -10.66 2.13
C LEU A 43 -8.94 -10.21 1.27
N ASP A 44 -8.70 -10.85 0.12
CA ASP A 44 -7.61 -10.48 -0.78
C ASP A 44 -7.75 -9.06 -1.32
N ARG A 45 -8.96 -8.68 -1.76
CA ARG A 45 -9.24 -7.31 -2.20
C ARG A 45 -8.96 -6.30 -1.09
N PHE A 46 -9.38 -6.58 0.13
CA PHE A 46 -9.11 -5.71 1.28
C PHE A 46 -7.61 -5.61 1.59
N LEU A 47 -6.88 -6.73 1.56
CA LEU A 47 -5.45 -6.75 1.83
C LEU A 47 -4.64 -5.95 0.81
N ILE A 48 -5.08 -5.91 -0.45
CA ILE A 48 -4.40 -5.17 -1.54
C ILE A 48 -4.87 -3.71 -1.64
N LEU A 49 -6.17 -3.46 -1.59
CA LEU A 49 -6.76 -2.14 -1.90
C LEU A 49 -7.11 -1.34 -0.63
N GLY A 50 -7.27 -2.01 0.51
CA GLY A 50 -7.83 -1.39 1.71
C GLY A 50 -9.30 -1.00 1.56
N ALA A 51 -9.72 0.01 2.32
CA ALA A 51 -11.07 0.57 2.28
C ALA A 51 -11.08 2.12 2.32
N GLU A 52 -9.91 2.75 2.33
CA GLU A 52 -9.76 4.21 2.38
C GLU A 52 -10.42 4.87 1.17
N SER A 53 -11.06 6.03 1.37
CA SER A 53 -11.81 6.79 0.35
C SER A 53 -13.10 6.14 -0.15
N GLY A 54 -13.45 4.93 0.30
CA GLY A 54 -14.63 4.21 -0.15
C GLY A 54 -14.57 3.82 -1.63
N THR A 55 -15.73 3.62 -2.25
CA THR A 55 -15.89 3.52 -3.71
C THR A 55 -16.86 4.59 -4.18
N TYR A 56 -17.05 4.73 -5.50
CA TYR A 56 -18.06 5.63 -6.05
C TYR A 56 -19.46 5.44 -5.42
N TYR A 57 -19.81 4.21 -5.02
CA TYR A 57 -21.14 3.90 -4.50
C TYR A 57 -21.19 3.62 -2.99
N ILE A 58 -20.05 3.35 -2.34
CA ILE A 58 -19.99 2.91 -0.94
C ILE A 58 -19.09 3.85 -0.15
N THR A 59 -19.61 4.38 0.96
CA THR A 59 -18.81 5.22 1.85
C THR A 59 -17.65 4.43 2.48
N GLU A 60 -16.56 5.12 2.82
CA GLU A 60 -15.40 4.51 3.51
C GLU A 60 -15.83 3.70 4.75
N ARG A 61 -16.70 4.30 5.59
CA ARG A 61 -17.18 3.66 6.84
C ARG A 61 -17.93 2.36 6.57
N ASP A 62 -18.83 2.37 5.59
CA ASP A 62 -19.62 1.18 5.25
C ASP A 62 -18.74 0.10 4.61
N LEU A 63 -17.77 0.49 3.78
CA LEU A 63 -16.82 -0.42 3.16
C LEU A 63 -15.94 -1.11 4.22
N VAL A 64 -15.45 -0.37 5.21
CA VAL A 64 -14.71 -0.91 6.36
C VAL A 64 -15.57 -1.94 7.10
N LYS A 65 -16.83 -1.60 7.42
CA LYS A 65 -17.73 -2.51 8.14
C LYS A 65 -17.98 -3.82 7.38
N GLN A 66 -18.28 -3.72 6.08
CA GLN A 66 -18.55 -4.90 5.27
C GLN A 66 -17.30 -5.79 5.12
N ASN A 67 -16.11 -5.19 4.98
CA ASN A 67 -14.85 -5.94 4.93
C ASN A 67 -14.52 -6.59 6.28
N HIS A 68 -14.71 -5.88 7.38
CA HIS A 68 -14.59 -6.44 8.73
C HIS A 68 -15.42 -7.72 8.88
N ASP A 69 -16.71 -7.67 8.53
CA ASP A 69 -17.60 -8.81 8.71
C ASP A 69 -17.18 -10.03 7.85
N ALA A 70 -16.71 -9.79 6.63
CA ALA A 70 -16.17 -10.83 5.75
C ALA A 70 -14.88 -11.46 6.29
N ILE A 71 -13.97 -10.63 6.81
CA ILE A 71 -12.71 -11.12 7.41
C ILE A 71 -13.03 -11.97 8.65
N VAL A 72 -13.96 -11.54 9.50
CA VAL A 72 -14.39 -12.33 10.66
C VAL A 72 -15.01 -13.66 10.24
N ARG A 73 -15.79 -13.70 9.14
CA ARG A 73 -16.29 -14.98 8.59
C ARG A 73 -15.16 -15.88 8.09
N CYS A 74 -14.16 -15.35 7.39
CA CYS A 74 -12.97 -16.12 6.99
C CYS A 74 -12.24 -16.71 8.20
N ILE A 75 -12.04 -15.90 9.25
CA ILE A 75 -11.36 -16.32 10.47
C ILE A 75 -12.11 -17.45 11.19
N LYS A 76 -13.44 -17.35 11.26
CA LYS A 76 -14.28 -18.38 11.87
C LYS A 76 -14.35 -19.66 11.03
N GLN A 77 -14.26 -19.54 9.72
CA GLN A 77 -14.24 -20.68 8.80
C GLN A 77 -12.90 -21.42 8.85
N ASP A 78 -11.78 -20.70 8.75
CA ASP A 78 -10.42 -21.26 8.78
C ASP A 78 -9.41 -20.18 9.19
N GLY A 79 -9.18 -20.04 10.50
CA GLY A 79 -8.29 -19.02 11.05
C GLY A 79 -6.82 -19.20 10.64
N ILE A 80 -6.36 -20.44 10.42
CA ILE A 80 -4.97 -20.70 10.00
C ILE A 80 -4.75 -20.25 8.56
N ARG A 81 -5.69 -20.57 7.66
CA ARG A 81 -5.66 -20.10 6.28
C ARG A 81 -5.71 -18.57 6.20
N ALA A 82 -6.50 -17.92 7.06
CA ALA A 82 -6.55 -16.46 7.14
C ALA A 82 -5.19 -15.87 7.52
N VAL A 83 -4.52 -16.40 8.54
CA VAL A 83 -3.16 -15.98 8.91
C VAL A 83 -2.19 -16.18 7.76
N ASN A 84 -2.17 -17.36 7.14
CA ASN A 84 -1.25 -17.67 6.05
C ASN A 84 -1.40 -16.69 4.89
N ARG A 85 -2.64 -16.36 4.52
CA ARG A 85 -2.91 -15.43 3.43
C ARG A 85 -2.49 -13.99 3.76
N ILE A 86 -2.74 -13.53 4.98
CA ILE A 86 -2.30 -12.21 5.47
C ILE A 86 -0.78 -12.11 5.45
N VAL A 87 -0.09 -13.14 5.97
CA VAL A 87 1.38 -13.22 6.00
C VAL A 87 1.94 -13.23 4.58
N GLU A 88 1.37 -14.03 3.68
CA GLU A 88 1.80 -14.12 2.28
C GLU A 88 1.76 -12.74 1.59
N ILE A 89 0.64 -12.02 1.69
CA ILE A 89 0.49 -10.71 1.03
C ILE A 89 1.43 -9.66 1.66
N SER A 90 1.56 -9.66 2.99
CA SER A 90 2.39 -8.70 3.72
C SER A 90 3.88 -8.92 3.47
N ASP A 91 4.36 -10.16 3.60
CA ASP A 91 5.78 -10.52 3.50
C ASP A 91 6.29 -10.45 2.06
N ALA A 92 5.46 -10.85 1.08
CA ALA A 92 5.79 -10.69 -0.33
C ALA A 92 5.75 -9.21 -0.78
N GLY A 93 5.12 -8.32 -0.01
CA GLY A 93 5.01 -6.90 -0.35
C GLY A 93 4.09 -6.63 -1.54
N ARG A 94 3.03 -7.43 -1.71
CA ARG A 94 2.09 -7.32 -2.85
C ARG A 94 1.13 -6.13 -2.74
N ALA A 95 0.90 -5.63 -1.53
CA ALA A 95 0.03 -4.49 -1.28
C ALA A 95 0.84 -3.18 -1.23
N PRO A 96 0.32 -2.07 -1.78
CA PRO A 96 0.96 -0.74 -1.67
C PRO A 96 1.10 -0.24 -0.23
N LYS A 97 0.19 -0.65 0.66
CA LYS A 97 0.17 -0.33 2.10
C LYS A 97 0.04 -1.60 2.93
N ASN A 98 0.63 -1.60 4.12
CA ASN A 98 0.58 -2.76 5.02
C ASN A 98 -0.56 -2.67 6.05
N ASP A 99 -1.15 -1.50 6.23
CA ASP A 99 -2.17 -1.20 7.24
C ASP A 99 -3.38 -2.16 7.16
N PRO A 100 -3.92 -2.52 5.97
CA PRO A 100 -4.99 -3.51 5.87
C PRO A 100 -4.58 -4.90 6.38
N ALA A 101 -3.35 -5.33 6.09
CA ALA A 101 -2.81 -6.59 6.60
C ALA A 101 -2.66 -6.55 8.12
N THR A 102 -2.16 -5.46 8.67
CA THR A 102 -2.05 -5.25 10.13
C THR A 102 -3.42 -5.27 10.81
N PHE A 103 -4.44 -4.63 10.23
CA PHE A 103 -5.81 -4.65 10.74
C PHE A 103 -6.43 -6.06 10.68
N ALA A 104 -6.33 -6.75 9.55
CA ALA A 104 -6.82 -8.13 9.40
C ALA A 104 -6.11 -9.08 10.39
N PHE A 105 -4.82 -8.88 10.65
CA PHE A 105 -4.06 -9.63 11.64
C PHE A 105 -4.55 -9.36 13.07
N ALA A 106 -4.88 -8.10 13.39
CA ALA A 106 -5.53 -7.73 14.66
C ALA A 106 -6.90 -8.41 14.84
N LEU A 107 -7.66 -8.59 13.76
CA LEU A 107 -8.93 -9.34 13.78
C LEU A 107 -8.70 -10.83 14.05
N VAL A 108 -7.65 -11.45 13.47
CA VAL A 108 -7.32 -12.85 13.79
C VAL A 108 -7.05 -13.02 15.27
N VAL A 109 -6.19 -12.19 15.86
CA VAL A 109 -5.86 -12.32 17.28
C VAL A 109 -7.05 -12.01 18.19
N THR A 110 -8.10 -11.37 17.68
CA THR A 110 -9.33 -11.07 18.41
C THR A 110 -10.35 -12.21 18.30
N HIS A 111 -10.69 -12.60 17.07
CA HIS A 111 -11.80 -13.51 16.77
C HIS A 111 -11.40 -14.95 16.48
N GLY A 112 -10.11 -15.22 16.23
CA GLY A 112 -9.62 -16.56 15.94
C GLY A 112 -9.71 -17.51 17.14
N ASP A 113 -9.71 -18.81 16.85
CA ASP A 113 -9.57 -19.86 17.86
C ASP A 113 -8.13 -19.88 18.45
N ALA A 114 -7.88 -20.82 19.37
CA ALA A 114 -6.58 -20.91 20.03
C ALA A 114 -5.43 -21.22 19.05
N GLN A 115 -5.67 -22.04 18.03
CA GLN A 115 -4.67 -22.43 17.04
C GLN A 115 -4.32 -21.26 16.13
N ALA A 116 -5.33 -20.57 15.59
CA ALA A 116 -5.17 -19.39 14.75
C ALA A 116 -4.47 -18.25 15.51
N LYS A 117 -4.82 -18.02 16.78
CA LYS A 117 -4.14 -17.05 17.64
C LYS A 117 -2.68 -17.39 17.85
N ALA A 118 -2.36 -18.64 18.19
CA ALA A 118 -0.98 -19.08 18.37
C ALA A 118 -0.17 -18.94 17.06
N HIS A 119 -0.74 -19.35 15.94
CA HIS A 119 -0.10 -19.24 14.63
C HIS A 119 0.13 -17.78 14.22
N ALA A 120 -0.84 -16.89 14.47
CA ALA A 120 -0.67 -15.45 14.30
C ALA A 120 0.48 -14.94 15.18
N PHE A 121 0.53 -15.27 16.47
CA PHE A 121 1.61 -14.80 17.35
C PHE A 121 3.00 -15.20 16.86
N THR A 122 3.19 -16.42 16.36
CA THR A 122 4.48 -16.86 15.79
C THR A 122 4.88 -16.14 14.50
N ASN A 123 3.93 -15.52 13.79
CA ASN A 123 4.17 -14.79 12.55
C ASN A 123 4.05 -13.26 12.71
N LEU A 124 3.96 -12.75 13.95
CA LEU A 124 3.79 -11.32 14.22
C LEU A 124 4.88 -10.49 13.53
N GLY A 125 6.15 -10.92 13.60
CA GLY A 125 7.27 -10.21 12.99
C GLY A 125 7.22 -10.11 11.46
N LYS A 126 6.54 -11.06 10.79
CA LYS A 126 6.39 -11.06 9.32
C LYS A 126 5.37 -10.04 8.82
N VAL A 127 4.33 -9.78 9.61
CA VAL A 127 3.31 -8.76 9.28
C VAL A 127 3.73 -7.40 9.86
N CYS A 128 4.04 -7.37 11.15
CA CYS A 128 4.52 -6.19 11.86
C CYS A 128 6.03 -6.04 11.72
N ARG A 129 6.50 -5.77 10.50
CA ARG A 129 7.95 -5.76 10.16
C ARG A 129 8.74 -4.63 10.83
N ILE A 130 8.11 -3.47 11.03
CA ILE A 130 8.72 -2.25 11.58
C ILE A 130 7.92 -1.69 12.76
N GLY A 131 8.51 -0.76 13.52
CA GLY A 131 7.87 -0.12 14.68
C GLY A 131 6.49 0.46 14.37
N THR A 132 6.33 1.17 13.23
CA THR A 132 5.02 1.70 12.79
C THR A 132 3.95 0.62 12.67
N HIS A 133 4.26 -0.55 12.11
CA HIS A 133 3.27 -1.63 11.99
C HIS A 133 2.91 -2.21 13.37
N LEU A 134 3.88 -2.32 14.26
CA LEU A 134 3.66 -2.80 15.63
C LEU A 134 2.75 -1.84 16.41
N PHE A 135 2.92 -0.53 16.24
CA PHE A 135 2.06 0.48 16.86
C PHE A 135 0.65 0.48 16.29
N HIS A 136 0.48 0.40 14.96
CA HIS A 136 -0.83 0.23 14.34
C HIS A 136 -1.54 -1.04 14.87
N PHE A 137 -0.81 -2.14 14.97
CA PHE A 137 -1.33 -3.39 15.55
C PHE A 137 -1.76 -3.21 17.01
N ALA A 138 -0.94 -2.54 17.83
CA ALA A 138 -1.24 -2.29 19.22
C ALA A 138 -2.52 -1.45 19.39
N GLU A 139 -2.69 -0.41 18.57
CA GLU A 139 -3.89 0.43 18.59
C GLU A 139 -5.15 -0.37 18.23
N TYR A 140 -5.10 -1.13 17.13
CA TYR A 140 -6.22 -1.99 16.74
C TYR A 140 -6.58 -3.01 17.81
N VAL A 141 -5.58 -3.69 18.39
CA VAL A 141 -5.82 -4.69 19.42
C VAL A 141 -6.37 -4.05 20.69
N ASN A 142 -5.85 -2.89 21.09
CA ASN A 142 -6.31 -2.16 22.28
C ASN A 142 -7.79 -1.72 22.15
N ALA A 143 -8.20 -1.31 20.95
CA ALA A 143 -9.58 -0.93 20.67
C ALA A 143 -10.54 -2.13 20.67
N MET A 144 -10.07 -3.34 20.33
CA MET A 144 -10.93 -4.51 20.10
C MET A 144 -10.90 -5.56 21.24
N ARG A 145 -9.80 -5.64 22.02
CA ARG A 145 -9.63 -6.68 23.06
C ARG A 145 -8.59 -6.31 24.13
N GLY A 146 -8.57 -7.08 25.22
CA GLY A 146 -7.55 -6.97 26.26
C GLY A 146 -6.22 -7.69 25.97
N TRP A 147 -5.18 -7.26 26.67
CA TRP A 147 -3.81 -7.79 26.59
C TRP A 147 -3.60 -9.07 27.41
N GLY A 148 -3.89 -10.22 26.80
CA GLY A 148 -3.64 -11.53 27.39
C GLY A 148 -2.17 -11.97 27.35
N ARG A 149 -1.83 -13.07 28.05
CA ARG A 149 -0.47 -13.60 28.12
C ARG A 149 0.15 -13.88 26.74
N GLY A 150 -0.60 -14.51 25.83
CA GLY A 150 -0.11 -14.83 24.48
C GLY A 150 0.28 -13.59 23.67
N LEU A 151 -0.55 -12.54 23.71
CA LEU A 151 -0.26 -11.28 23.03
C LEU A 151 0.97 -10.59 23.62
N ARG A 152 1.05 -10.48 24.96
CA ARG A 152 2.21 -9.88 25.63
C ARG A 152 3.50 -10.61 25.26
N ASN A 153 3.47 -11.95 25.25
CA ASN A 153 4.62 -12.75 24.85
C ASN A 153 4.99 -12.54 23.37
N ALA A 154 4.02 -12.44 22.46
CA ALA A 154 4.28 -12.20 21.04
C ALA A 154 4.92 -10.83 20.82
N VAL A 155 4.40 -9.79 21.47
CA VAL A 155 4.96 -8.43 21.41
C VAL A 155 6.34 -8.39 22.07
N ALA A 156 6.54 -9.10 23.19
CA ALA A 156 7.86 -9.24 23.80
C ALA A 156 8.86 -9.93 22.84
N GLY A 157 8.43 -11.00 22.18
CA GLY A 157 9.19 -11.71 21.13
C GLY A 157 9.70 -10.77 20.06
N TRP A 158 8.84 -9.88 19.56
CA TRP A 158 9.21 -8.86 18.57
C TRP A 158 10.45 -8.04 18.98
N TYR A 159 10.59 -7.70 20.27
CA TYR A 159 11.73 -6.93 20.77
C TYR A 159 13.00 -7.77 20.97
N VAL A 160 12.87 -9.03 21.36
CA VAL A 160 14.01 -9.87 21.79
C VAL A 160 14.52 -10.83 20.72
N GLU A 161 13.75 -11.03 19.63
CA GLU A 161 14.14 -11.86 18.48
C GLU A 161 15.05 -11.13 17.49
N ARG A 162 15.22 -9.82 17.64
CA ARG A 162 16.11 -8.99 16.81
C ARG A 162 17.42 -8.75 17.54
N GLU A 163 18.48 -8.45 16.79
CA GLU A 163 19.72 -7.97 17.39
C GLU A 163 19.57 -6.56 17.96
N ALA A 164 20.39 -6.22 18.95
CA ALA A 164 20.27 -4.95 19.67
C ALA A 164 20.45 -3.72 18.77
N ASP A 165 21.35 -3.80 17.78
CA ASP A 165 21.61 -2.72 16.82
C ASP A 165 20.44 -2.53 15.85
N ASP A 166 19.83 -3.63 15.37
CA ASP A 166 18.63 -3.57 14.53
C ASP A 166 17.45 -2.98 15.31
N LEU A 167 17.32 -3.36 16.59
CA LEU A 167 16.30 -2.79 17.45
C LEU A 167 16.54 -1.30 17.69
N ALA A 168 17.79 -0.89 17.92
CA ALA A 168 18.16 0.53 18.05
C ALA A 168 17.79 1.32 16.80
N HIS A 169 18.04 0.76 15.61
CA HIS A 169 17.63 1.38 14.35
C HIS A 169 16.11 1.50 14.22
N GLN A 170 15.34 0.47 14.60
CA GLN A 170 13.87 0.58 14.66
C GLN A 170 13.42 1.70 15.60
N ALA A 171 14.03 1.79 16.77
CA ALA A 171 13.63 2.70 17.83
C ALA A 171 13.93 4.17 17.53
N VAL A 172 15.08 4.44 16.91
CA VAL A 172 15.46 5.77 16.43
C VAL A 172 14.55 6.20 15.28
N LYS A 173 14.29 5.29 14.33
CA LYS A 173 13.53 5.59 13.12
C LYS A 173 12.02 5.69 13.36
N TYR A 174 11.48 4.86 14.26
CA TYR A 174 10.05 4.73 14.52
C TYR A 174 9.76 4.95 16.01
N GLN A 175 9.83 6.19 16.46
CA GLN A 175 9.70 6.51 17.89
C GLN A 175 8.27 6.30 18.42
N GLN A 176 7.27 6.76 17.66
CA GLN A 176 5.86 6.63 18.02
C GLN A 176 4.94 6.70 16.80
N ARG A 177 3.74 6.14 16.93
CA ARG A 177 2.65 6.20 15.95
C ARG A 177 1.32 5.92 16.65
N ASP A 178 0.24 6.56 16.22
CA ASP A 178 -1.12 6.35 16.75
C ASP A 178 -1.21 6.47 18.28
N GLY A 179 -0.41 7.36 18.88
CA GLY A 179 -0.35 7.52 20.34
C GLY A 179 0.43 6.43 21.09
N TRP A 180 1.01 5.44 20.39
CA TRP A 180 1.85 4.41 20.97
C TRP A 180 3.33 4.70 20.76
N SER A 181 4.13 4.47 21.80
CA SER A 181 5.59 4.46 21.75
C SER A 181 6.17 3.08 22.07
N HIS A 182 7.45 2.88 21.78
CA HIS A 182 8.16 1.67 22.23
C HIS A 182 8.10 1.51 23.75
N GLY A 183 8.22 2.60 24.50
CA GLY A 183 8.13 2.58 25.97
C GLY A 183 6.81 2.03 26.49
N ASP A 184 5.69 2.35 25.84
CA ASP A 184 4.36 1.85 26.24
C ASP A 184 4.24 0.35 26.01
N LEU A 185 4.72 -0.13 24.87
CA LEU A 185 4.72 -1.56 24.55
C LEU A 185 5.66 -2.35 25.46
N LEU A 186 6.82 -1.79 25.83
CA LEU A 186 7.72 -2.41 26.80
C LEU A 186 7.06 -2.53 28.18
N ARG A 187 6.34 -1.50 28.62
CA ARG A 187 5.58 -1.51 29.88
C ARG A 187 4.46 -2.54 29.89
N LEU A 188 3.81 -2.80 28.75
CA LEU A 188 2.74 -3.79 28.63
C LEU A 188 3.24 -5.22 28.45
N ALA A 189 4.23 -5.42 27.59
CA ALA A 189 4.72 -6.74 27.20
C ALA A 189 5.72 -7.32 28.21
N HIS A 190 6.41 -6.46 28.97
CA HIS A 190 7.44 -6.83 29.94
C HIS A 190 8.52 -7.80 29.38
N PRO A 191 9.14 -7.52 28.22
CA PRO A 191 10.20 -8.37 27.69
C PRO A 191 11.39 -8.42 28.65
N LYS A 192 12.02 -9.59 28.77
CA LYS A 192 13.29 -9.74 29.46
C LYS A 192 14.40 -9.53 28.45
N ALA A 193 15.26 -8.53 28.67
CA ALA A 193 16.41 -8.28 27.81
C ALA A 193 17.31 -9.53 27.71
N PRO A 194 17.61 -10.02 26.49
CA PRO A 194 18.46 -11.20 26.30
C PRO A 194 19.96 -10.88 26.45
N SER A 195 20.36 -9.61 26.31
CA SER A 195 21.75 -9.16 26.47
C SER A 195 21.83 -7.79 27.17
N PRO A 196 23.00 -7.40 27.70
CA PRO A 196 23.22 -6.05 28.23
C PRO A 196 22.90 -4.94 27.22
N GLN A 197 23.23 -5.14 25.95
CA GLN A 197 22.94 -4.16 24.88
C GLN A 197 21.43 -3.97 24.70
N HIS A 198 20.64 -5.05 24.77
CA HIS A 198 19.17 -4.93 24.77
C HIS A 198 18.66 -4.17 26.01
N ASP A 199 19.23 -4.41 27.19
CA ASP A 199 18.83 -3.68 28.39
C ASP A 199 19.14 -2.18 28.25
N ALA A 200 20.27 -1.81 27.63
CA ALA A 200 20.60 -0.41 27.35
C ALA A 200 19.57 0.25 26.42
N VAL A 201 19.21 -0.44 25.33
CA VAL A 201 18.18 0.03 24.38
C VAL A 201 16.81 0.15 25.06
N PHE A 202 16.39 -0.84 25.84
CA PHE A 202 15.12 -0.80 26.57
C PHE A 202 15.08 0.32 27.60
N ARG A 203 16.17 0.55 28.33
CA ARG A 203 16.26 1.67 29.28
C ARG A 203 16.14 3.01 28.56
N TRP A 204 16.86 3.18 27.46
CA TRP A 204 16.76 4.37 26.63
C TRP A 204 15.34 4.61 26.10
N MET A 205 14.65 3.59 25.58
CA MET A 205 13.26 3.70 25.14
C MET A 205 12.29 4.11 26.26
N LEU A 206 12.58 3.74 27.51
CA LEU A 206 11.71 3.99 28.66
C LEU A 206 11.97 5.33 29.34
N ALA A 207 13.22 5.79 29.38
CA ALA A 207 13.66 6.89 30.23
C ALA A 207 14.74 7.81 29.62
N GLY A 208 15.16 7.57 28.36
CA GLY A 208 16.12 8.41 27.65
C GLY A 208 17.60 8.11 27.94
N ALA A 209 18.49 8.93 27.39
CA ALA A 209 19.94 8.70 27.36
C ALA A 209 20.59 8.64 28.75
N ASP A 210 20.08 9.41 29.71
CA ASP A 210 20.68 9.53 31.04
C ASP A 210 20.28 8.36 31.98
N SER A 211 19.58 7.35 31.46
CA SER A 211 18.98 6.26 32.26
C SER A 211 19.81 4.97 32.35
N LEU A 212 21.06 4.99 31.89
CA LEU A 212 21.95 3.83 31.86
C LEU A 212 22.60 3.50 33.21
N GLY A 213 22.61 4.45 34.14
CA GLY A 213 23.18 4.28 35.47
C GLY A 213 22.43 3.25 36.34
N GLU A 214 22.91 3.09 37.57
CA GLU A 214 22.21 2.29 38.56
C GLU A 214 20.82 2.86 38.84
N ARG A 215 19.82 1.98 38.97
CA ARG A 215 18.46 2.40 39.32
C ARG A 215 17.83 1.48 40.35
N GLU A 216 17.09 2.08 41.26
CA GLU A 216 16.21 1.37 42.18
C GLU A 216 14.77 1.56 41.73
N VAL A 217 14.09 0.46 41.39
CA VAL A 217 12.68 0.47 41.03
C VAL A 217 11.88 -0.08 42.21
N LYS A 218 11.09 0.79 42.83
CA LYS A 218 10.10 0.40 43.85
C LYS A 218 8.81 -0.02 43.15
N ARG A 219 8.36 -1.24 43.40
CA ARG A 219 7.11 -1.78 42.87
C ARG A 219 6.28 -2.41 43.98
N LYS A 220 4.98 -2.18 43.96
CA LYS A 220 4.05 -2.90 44.84
C LYS A 220 3.68 -4.24 44.21
N VAL A 221 4.06 -5.33 44.86
CA VAL A 221 3.68 -6.69 44.46
C VAL A 221 2.83 -7.26 45.57
N ARG A 222 1.53 -7.50 45.29
CA ARG A 222 0.55 -7.96 46.30
C ARG A 222 0.44 -7.06 47.54
N GLY A 223 0.59 -5.75 47.36
CA GLY A 223 0.49 -4.76 48.44
C GLY A 223 1.80 -4.48 49.20
N GLU A 224 2.85 -5.27 48.97
CA GLU A 224 4.16 -5.09 49.59
C GLU A 224 5.13 -4.34 48.68
N ASP A 225 5.91 -3.42 49.25
CA ASP A 225 6.96 -2.71 48.55
C ASP A 225 8.15 -3.64 48.29
N ARG A 226 8.38 -3.95 47.00
CA ARG A 226 9.61 -4.60 46.55
C ARG A 226 10.49 -3.59 45.86
N VAL A 227 11.73 -3.46 46.36
CA VAL A 227 12.78 -2.68 45.70
C VAL A 227 13.61 -3.63 44.84
N ALA A 228 13.66 -3.38 43.54
CA ALA A 228 14.57 -4.06 42.63
C ALA A 228 15.72 -3.10 42.28
N LYS A 229 16.95 -3.48 42.64
CA LYS A 229 18.15 -2.76 42.21
C LYS A 229 18.62 -3.32 40.87
N TYR A 230 18.82 -2.43 39.91
CA TYR A 230 19.39 -2.77 38.61
C TYR A 230 20.74 -2.08 38.50
N ALA A 231 21.78 -2.87 38.21
CA ALA A 231 23.12 -2.35 37.95
C ALA A 231 23.11 -1.40 36.74
N ALA A 232 24.17 -0.59 36.63
CA ALA A 232 24.45 0.15 35.42
C ALA A 232 24.55 -0.81 34.22
N VAL A 233 24.05 -0.39 33.07
CA VAL A 233 24.19 -1.13 31.82
C VAL A 233 25.37 -0.57 31.05
N GLY A 234 25.92 -1.39 30.15
CA GLY A 234 26.98 -0.96 29.23
C GLY A 234 26.55 0.19 28.29
N GLU A 235 27.42 0.47 27.33
CA GLU A 235 27.29 1.60 26.41
C GLU A 235 26.06 1.48 25.50
N LEU A 236 25.53 2.64 25.08
CA LEU A 236 24.45 2.67 24.11
C LEU A 236 24.98 2.24 22.75
N PRO A 237 24.14 1.61 21.91
CA PRO A 237 24.45 1.49 20.50
C PRO A 237 24.82 2.85 19.91
N LYS A 238 25.92 2.91 19.15
CA LYS A 238 26.47 4.14 18.57
C LYS A 238 25.43 4.98 17.83
N LEU A 239 24.46 4.33 17.19
CA LEU A 239 23.35 4.99 16.50
C LEU A 239 22.49 5.83 17.44
N ILE A 240 22.19 5.33 18.65
CA ILE A 240 21.42 6.06 19.66
C ILE A 240 22.23 7.23 20.22
N GLU A 241 23.53 7.03 20.46
CA GLU A 241 24.42 8.11 20.92
C GLU A 241 24.48 9.25 19.89
N ALA A 242 24.66 8.90 18.61
CA ALA A 242 24.64 9.87 17.51
C ALA A 242 23.28 10.58 17.41
N PHE A 243 22.16 9.85 17.57
CA PHE A 243 20.82 10.43 17.58
C PHE A 243 20.62 11.45 18.72
N GLU A 244 21.05 11.12 19.93
CA GLU A 244 20.97 12.02 21.09
C GLU A 244 21.87 13.25 20.91
N ARG A 245 23.04 13.08 20.29
CA ARG A 245 23.93 14.19 19.94
C ARG A 245 23.32 15.11 18.88
N VAL A 246 22.69 14.56 17.84
CA VAL A 246 21.99 15.32 16.80
C VAL A 246 20.82 16.13 17.36
N LYS A 247 20.11 15.64 18.39
CA LYS A 247 19.04 16.41 19.06
C LYS A 247 19.56 17.65 19.79
N ARG A 248 20.79 17.60 20.30
CA ARG A 248 21.37 18.64 21.17
C ARG A 248 22.20 19.66 20.40
N THR A 249 22.74 19.28 19.23
CA THR A 249 23.58 20.20 18.44
C THR A 249 22.77 21.34 17.83
N ALA A 250 23.41 22.52 17.78
CA ALA A 250 22.93 23.69 17.05
C ALA A 250 23.78 23.97 15.79
N ASN A 251 24.64 23.03 15.38
CA ASN A 251 25.58 23.21 14.26
C ASN A 251 25.27 22.27 13.10
N VAL A 252 24.91 22.84 11.94
CA VAL A 252 24.61 22.09 10.71
C VAL A 252 25.78 21.22 10.24
N ILE A 253 27.02 21.64 10.43
CA ILE A 253 28.22 20.88 10.03
C ILE A 253 28.37 19.62 10.89
N GLU A 254 28.04 19.74 12.18
CA GLU A 254 28.06 18.59 13.08
C GLU A 254 26.95 17.58 12.72
N VAL A 255 25.75 18.06 12.38
CA VAL A 255 24.66 17.21 11.89
C VAL A 255 25.08 16.42 10.65
N VAL A 256 25.70 17.08 9.66
CA VAL A 256 26.21 16.42 8.45
C VAL A 256 27.23 15.35 8.78
N LYS A 257 28.23 15.66 9.64
CA LYS A 257 29.22 14.66 10.08
C LYS A 257 28.57 13.45 10.74
N LEU A 258 27.56 13.66 11.59
CA LEU A 258 26.87 12.58 12.28
C LEU A 258 26.04 11.72 11.31
N ILE A 259 25.47 12.31 10.25
CA ILE A 259 24.82 11.55 9.17
C ILE A 259 25.83 10.66 8.45
N ASP A 260 26.98 11.22 8.07
CA ASP A 260 27.99 10.49 7.28
C ASP A 260 28.66 9.36 8.09
N GLU A 261 28.95 9.60 9.38
CA GLU A 261 29.66 8.67 10.25
C GLU A 261 28.77 7.52 10.76
N PHE A 262 27.50 7.81 11.09
CA PHE A 262 26.60 6.85 11.75
C PHE A 262 25.43 6.40 10.88
N ASP A 263 25.38 6.82 9.60
CA ASP A 263 24.29 6.51 8.65
C ASP A 263 22.91 6.84 9.22
N LEU A 264 22.80 8.03 9.84
CA LEU A 264 21.57 8.43 10.52
C LEU A 264 20.41 8.55 9.51
N PRO A 265 19.28 7.86 9.76
CA PRO A 265 18.13 7.98 8.89
C PRO A 265 17.53 9.38 9.02
N ARG A 266 16.81 9.81 7.98
CA ARG A 266 16.09 11.09 7.97
C ARG A 266 15.21 11.27 9.23
N GLU A 267 14.55 10.21 9.69
CA GLU A 267 13.68 10.24 10.87
C GLU A 267 14.41 10.56 12.17
N ALA A 268 15.74 10.38 12.24
CA ALA A 268 16.58 10.76 13.37
C ALA A 268 16.89 12.26 13.40
N ILE A 269 16.66 12.99 12.31
CA ILE A 269 17.07 14.38 12.17
C ILE A 269 15.95 15.32 12.65
N PRO A 270 16.24 16.25 13.59
CA PRO A 270 15.29 17.25 14.06
C PRO A 270 14.73 18.09 12.92
N THR A 271 13.44 18.45 13.03
CA THR A 271 12.69 19.13 11.97
C THR A 271 13.28 20.47 11.55
N GLN A 272 13.94 21.18 12.48
CA GLN A 272 14.62 22.46 12.21
C GLN A 272 15.65 22.36 11.08
N TRP A 273 16.28 21.20 10.91
CA TRP A 273 17.31 20.98 9.90
C TRP A 273 16.76 20.67 8.51
N PHE A 274 15.46 20.40 8.36
CA PHE A 274 14.90 20.00 7.06
C PHE A 274 14.78 21.14 6.05
N ASN A 275 15.12 22.38 6.41
CA ASN A 275 15.26 23.48 5.45
C ASN A 275 16.71 23.67 4.98
N GLU A 276 17.67 22.95 5.55
CA GLU A 276 19.08 23.01 5.16
C GLU A 276 19.38 22.04 4.02
N ALA A 277 19.78 22.57 2.86
CA ALA A 277 20.11 21.74 1.70
C ALA A 277 21.29 20.77 1.97
N LYS A 278 22.29 21.20 2.74
CA LYS A 278 23.47 20.38 3.11
C LYS A 278 23.10 19.12 3.89
N VAL A 279 22.08 19.20 4.74
CA VAL A 279 21.59 18.06 5.53
C VAL A 279 20.94 17.03 4.60
N TRP A 280 20.13 17.50 3.65
CA TRP A 280 19.52 16.61 2.65
C TRP A 280 20.54 16.03 1.67
N GLU A 281 21.60 16.77 1.35
CA GLU A 281 22.70 16.28 0.53
C GLU A 281 23.42 15.09 1.19
N ALA A 282 23.77 15.21 2.47
CA ALA A 282 24.34 14.10 3.25
C ALA A 282 23.40 12.89 3.32
N LEU A 283 22.11 13.13 3.63
CA LEU A 283 21.11 12.06 3.66
C LEU A 283 20.96 11.35 2.31
N LEU A 284 21.08 12.07 1.18
CA LEU A 284 20.84 11.54 -0.16
C LEU A 284 21.84 10.44 -0.56
N GLU A 285 23.06 10.48 -0.05
CA GLU A 285 24.11 9.52 -0.42
C GLU A 285 23.69 8.07 -0.12
N ARG A 286 23.20 7.84 1.10
CA ARG A 286 22.79 6.51 1.60
C ARG A 286 21.27 6.33 1.65
N MET A 287 20.49 7.30 1.18
CA MET A 287 19.02 7.24 1.20
C MET A 287 18.48 5.99 0.48
N PRO A 288 17.65 5.18 1.15
CA PRO A 288 16.95 4.06 0.52
C PRO A 288 16.00 4.53 -0.59
N MET A 289 15.81 3.71 -1.63
CA MET A 289 15.05 4.10 -2.83
C MET A 289 13.61 4.55 -2.54
N THR A 290 12.91 3.84 -1.64
CA THR A 290 11.54 4.24 -1.22
C THR A 290 11.52 5.59 -0.48
N ALA A 291 12.58 5.91 0.27
CA ALA A 291 12.70 7.22 0.92
C ALA A 291 13.08 8.31 -0.09
N LEU A 292 13.93 8.00 -1.06
CA LEU A 292 14.31 8.89 -2.15
C LEU A 292 13.06 9.35 -2.91
N ILE A 293 12.30 8.40 -3.45
CA ILE A 293 11.11 8.64 -4.28
C ILE A 293 10.09 9.52 -3.53
N ARG A 294 9.88 9.26 -2.23
CA ARG A 294 8.91 10.00 -1.40
C ARG A 294 9.33 11.44 -1.11
N ASN A 295 10.63 11.75 -1.14
CA ASN A 295 11.17 13.05 -0.71
C ASN A 295 11.65 13.94 -1.87
N LEU A 296 11.46 13.53 -3.13
CA LEU A 296 11.85 14.31 -4.31
C LEU A 296 11.28 15.74 -4.29
N GLY A 297 9.99 15.89 -3.95
CA GLY A 297 9.35 17.20 -3.84
C GLY A 297 9.98 18.09 -2.76
N LYS A 298 10.32 17.53 -1.60
CA LYS A 298 10.99 18.27 -0.51
C LYS A 298 12.41 18.68 -0.87
N MET A 299 13.20 17.79 -1.47
CA MET A 299 14.56 18.14 -1.92
C MET A 299 14.55 19.17 -3.06
N THR A 300 13.50 19.18 -3.89
CA THR A 300 13.32 20.20 -4.93
C THR A 300 12.90 21.54 -4.33
N SER A 301 11.97 21.56 -3.38
CA SER A 301 11.47 22.81 -2.78
C SER A 301 12.52 23.60 -1.99
N ILE A 302 13.50 22.91 -1.40
CA ILE A 302 14.64 23.56 -0.71
C ILE A 302 15.81 23.90 -1.64
N GLY A 303 15.68 23.65 -2.95
CA GLY A 303 16.69 23.99 -3.95
C GLY A 303 17.90 23.04 -4.03
N LEU A 304 17.84 21.86 -3.41
CA LEU A 304 18.89 20.83 -3.55
C LEU A 304 18.85 20.20 -4.95
N ILE A 305 17.66 19.78 -5.39
CA ILE A 305 17.44 19.28 -6.76
C ILE A 305 17.07 20.49 -7.63
N LYS A 306 18.00 20.91 -8.49
CA LYS A 306 17.83 22.03 -9.42
C LYS A 306 18.61 21.77 -10.71
N PRO A 307 18.39 22.56 -11.79
CA PRO A 307 19.20 22.44 -13.00
C PRO A 307 20.70 22.46 -12.67
N PHE A 308 21.44 21.56 -13.32
CA PHE A 308 22.89 21.37 -13.18
C PHE A 308 23.44 20.96 -11.80
N SER A 309 22.60 20.71 -10.78
CA SER A 309 23.10 20.28 -9.46
C SER A 309 23.62 18.83 -9.46
N ASP A 310 24.60 18.54 -8.60
CA ASP A 310 25.14 17.19 -8.42
C ASP A 310 24.14 16.26 -7.75
N ALA A 311 23.33 16.77 -6.82
CA ALA A 311 22.19 16.05 -6.26
C ALA A 311 21.24 15.56 -7.36
N LYS A 312 20.92 16.38 -8.37
CA LYS A 312 20.13 15.94 -9.53
C LYS A 312 20.79 14.75 -10.23
N LYS A 313 22.10 14.81 -10.50
CA LYS A 313 22.83 13.72 -11.16
C LYS A 313 22.79 12.42 -10.35
N LEU A 314 22.95 12.52 -9.02
CA LEU A 314 22.90 11.37 -8.12
C LEU A 314 21.50 10.76 -8.07
N VAL A 315 20.45 11.58 -7.97
CA VAL A 315 19.05 11.12 -8.01
C VAL A 315 18.77 10.40 -9.32
N LEU A 316 19.15 10.97 -10.46
CA LEU A 316 18.96 10.36 -11.78
C LEU A 316 19.68 9.00 -11.87
N ARG A 317 20.92 8.90 -11.36
CA ARG A 317 21.67 7.65 -11.33
C ARG A 317 20.96 6.57 -10.52
N LYS A 318 20.45 6.93 -9.33
CA LYS A 318 19.69 5.99 -8.47
C LYS A 318 18.39 5.55 -9.14
N LEU A 319 17.60 6.48 -9.69
CA LEU A 319 16.32 6.15 -10.34
C LEU A 319 16.47 5.29 -11.60
N LYS A 320 17.61 5.40 -12.32
CA LYS A 320 17.91 4.59 -13.50
C LYS A 320 18.58 3.25 -13.18
N ASP A 321 18.88 2.96 -11.91
CA ASP A 321 19.48 1.68 -11.51
C ASP A 321 18.41 0.60 -11.37
N GLU A 322 18.18 -0.14 -12.45
CA GLU A 322 17.20 -1.23 -12.49
C GLU A 322 17.48 -2.32 -11.45
N THR A 323 18.74 -2.60 -11.15
CA THR A 323 19.11 -3.63 -10.16
C THR A 323 18.73 -3.19 -8.76
N ALA A 324 18.94 -1.92 -8.44
CA ALA A 324 18.49 -1.34 -7.18
C ALA A 324 16.96 -1.28 -7.08
N LEU A 325 16.26 -0.93 -8.17
CA LEU A 325 14.79 -0.93 -8.20
C LEU A 325 14.22 -2.33 -7.93
N LYS A 326 14.75 -3.36 -8.59
CA LYS A 326 14.35 -4.77 -8.39
C LYS A 326 14.63 -5.25 -6.97
N ARG A 327 15.85 -5.03 -6.45
CA ARG A 327 16.21 -5.41 -5.08
C ARG A 327 15.35 -4.71 -4.02
N SER A 328 14.94 -3.47 -4.28
CA SER A 328 14.09 -2.71 -3.35
C SER A 328 12.61 -3.13 -3.37
N ARG A 329 12.22 -4.06 -4.25
CA ARG A 329 10.84 -4.54 -4.44
C ARG A 329 9.83 -3.40 -4.58
N ILE A 330 10.20 -2.36 -5.33
CA ILE A 330 9.31 -1.22 -5.53
C ILE A 330 8.21 -1.63 -6.50
N HIS A 331 6.97 -1.53 -6.03
CA HIS A 331 5.80 -1.80 -6.84
C HIS A 331 5.63 -0.71 -7.91
N PRO A 332 5.30 -1.05 -9.18
CA PRO A 332 5.11 -0.07 -10.26
C PRO A 332 4.13 1.05 -9.88
N LEU A 333 3.01 0.70 -9.24
CA LEU A 333 2.01 1.67 -8.76
C LEU A 333 2.60 2.71 -7.78
N ALA A 334 3.58 2.35 -6.96
CA ALA A 334 4.22 3.29 -6.04
C ALA A 334 5.08 4.32 -6.79
N VAL A 335 5.76 3.90 -7.86
CA VAL A 335 6.50 4.81 -8.76
C VAL A 335 5.53 5.74 -9.48
N LEU A 336 4.40 5.21 -9.97
CA LEU A 336 3.35 6.00 -10.62
C LEU A 336 2.79 7.09 -9.69
N VAL A 337 2.38 6.73 -8.47
CA VAL A 337 1.89 7.70 -7.47
C VAL A 337 2.94 8.80 -7.24
N ALA A 338 4.21 8.42 -7.10
CA ALA A 338 5.28 9.37 -6.87
C ALA A 338 5.55 10.28 -8.08
N GLN A 339 5.50 9.74 -9.30
CA GLN A 339 5.63 10.50 -10.54
C GLN A 339 4.52 11.55 -10.66
N LYS A 340 3.26 11.16 -10.44
CA LYS A 340 2.11 12.07 -10.48
C LYS A 340 2.24 13.18 -9.45
N ILE A 341 2.54 12.84 -8.19
CA ILE A 341 2.75 13.81 -7.11
C ILE A 341 3.94 14.74 -7.43
N TYR A 342 5.04 14.22 -7.97
CA TYR A 342 6.18 15.05 -8.32
C TYR A 342 5.86 16.03 -9.46
N ALA A 343 5.16 15.57 -10.48
CA ALA A 343 4.81 16.35 -11.67
C ALA A 343 3.79 17.47 -11.41
N GLN A 344 2.86 17.31 -10.46
CA GLN A 344 1.91 18.38 -10.10
C GLN A 344 2.57 19.57 -9.37
N GLY A 345 3.79 19.41 -8.85
CA GLY A 345 4.53 20.50 -8.20
C GLY A 345 4.04 20.87 -6.80
N HIS A 346 3.19 20.05 -6.18
CA HIS A 346 2.74 20.24 -4.80
C HIS A 346 2.47 18.91 -4.11
N GLY A 347 2.49 18.91 -2.78
CA GLY A 347 2.13 17.74 -1.99
C GLY A 347 0.66 17.36 -2.23
N ASP A 348 0.38 16.06 -2.16
CA ASP A 348 -1.00 15.54 -2.10
C ASP A 348 -1.70 16.01 -0.80
N LYS A 349 -0.93 16.06 0.28
CA LYS A 349 -1.34 16.60 1.58
C LYS A 349 -0.38 17.74 1.99
N GLY A 350 -0.94 18.84 2.50
CA GLY A 350 -0.19 19.98 3.04
C GLY A 350 0.11 21.09 2.04
N ALA A 351 0.94 22.06 2.46
CA ALA A 351 1.20 23.30 1.71
C ALA A 351 2.51 23.32 0.90
N LEU A 352 3.25 22.20 0.86
CA LEU A 352 4.54 22.12 0.17
C LEU A 352 4.37 22.29 -1.34
N LYS A 353 5.13 23.20 -1.94
CA LYS A 353 5.18 23.45 -3.40
C LYS A 353 6.61 23.41 -3.91
N TRP A 354 6.78 23.02 -5.17
CA TRP A 354 8.06 23.00 -5.88
C TRP A 354 7.84 23.18 -7.38
N SER A 355 8.92 23.50 -8.10
CA SER A 355 8.93 23.46 -9.57
C SER A 355 9.47 22.10 -10.02
N PRO A 356 8.66 21.25 -10.68
CA PRO A 356 9.10 19.93 -11.12
C PRO A 356 10.28 20.01 -12.08
N VAL A 357 11.30 19.17 -11.87
CA VAL A 357 12.42 19.04 -12.80
C VAL A 357 12.10 17.97 -13.84
N ALA A 358 12.00 18.35 -15.11
CA ALA A 358 11.60 17.46 -16.22
C ALA A 358 12.40 16.14 -16.27
N ALA A 359 13.73 16.20 -16.11
CA ALA A 359 14.57 15.01 -16.11
C ALA A 359 14.24 14.01 -14.98
N ILE A 360 13.73 14.48 -13.84
CA ILE A 360 13.29 13.61 -12.73
C ILE A 360 11.94 12.95 -13.07
N VAL A 361 11.03 13.69 -13.71
CA VAL A 361 9.76 13.14 -14.21
C VAL A 361 10.05 12.05 -15.24
N ASP A 362 10.95 12.30 -16.18
CA ASP A 362 11.37 11.31 -17.19
C ASP A 362 12.03 10.09 -16.54
N ALA A 363 12.88 10.26 -15.52
CA ALA A 363 13.52 9.15 -14.82
C ALA A 363 12.53 8.30 -14.00
N LEU A 364 11.49 8.91 -13.42
CA LEU A 364 10.42 8.17 -12.75
C LEU A 364 9.55 7.39 -13.75
N ASP A 365 9.32 7.96 -14.93
CA ASP A 365 8.65 7.26 -16.04
C ASP A 365 9.48 6.04 -16.46
N GLU A 366 10.79 6.20 -16.75
CA GLU A 366 11.70 5.08 -17.04
C GLU A 366 11.72 4.02 -15.92
N ALA A 367 11.78 4.45 -14.65
CA ALA A 367 11.76 3.57 -13.50
C ALA A 367 10.46 2.74 -13.40
N PHE A 368 9.32 3.33 -13.77
CA PHE A 368 8.05 2.62 -13.82
C PHE A 368 8.11 1.43 -14.80
N TYR A 369 8.63 1.62 -16.02
CA TYR A 369 8.79 0.52 -16.97
C TYR A 369 9.84 -0.51 -16.53
N ALA A 370 10.94 -0.07 -15.91
CA ALA A 370 11.95 -0.98 -15.37
C ALA A 370 11.38 -1.94 -14.30
N THR A 371 10.33 -1.53 -13.59
CA THR A 371 9.64 -2.38 -12.61
C THR A 371 8.72 -3.44 -13.24
N PHE A 372 8.46 -3.41 -14.55
CA PHE A 372 7.57 -4.37 -15.23
C PHE A 372 8.16 -5.78 -15.31
N ASN A 373 9.48 -5.90 -15.41
CA ASN A 373 10.21 -7.17 -15.44
C ASN A 373 10.05 -8.01 -14.16
N ASN A 374 9.33 -7.52 -13.16
CA ASN A 374 8.98 -8.25 -11.95
C ASN A 374 7.65 -9.03 -12.08
N VAL A 375 7.00 -8.99 -13.25
CA VAL A 375 5.73 -9.67 -13.53
C VAL A 375 5.96 -10.90 -14.38
N GLU A 376 5.38 -12.03 -13.99
CA GLU A 376 5.49 -13.31 -14.70
C GLU A 376 4.44 -13.40 -15.83
N PRO A 377 4.84 -13.67 -17.09
CA PRO A 377 3.92 -13.80 -18.21
C PRO A 377 3.14 -15.13 -18.15
N CYS A 378 1.89 -15.10 -18.58
CA CYS A 378 1.09 -16.30 -18.82
C CYS A 378 1.34 -16.94 -20.19
N ASN A 379 1.97 -16.20 -21.13
CA ASN A 379 2.34 -16.65 -22.48
C ASN A 379 1.15 -17.18 -23.30
N LYS A 380 0.01 -16.49 -23.20
CA LYS A 380 -1.21 -16.83 -23.93
C LYS A 380 -1.86 -15.58 -24.52
N PRO A 381 -2.62 -15.70 -25.62
CA PRO A 381 -3.40 -14.58 -26.17
C PRO A 381 -4.41 -14.06 -25.14
N VAL A 382 -4.23 -12.84 -24.67
CA VAL A 382 -5.11 -12.21 -23.68
C VAL A 382 -5.81 -10.97 -24.22
N LEU A 383 -7.07 -10.76 -23.81
CA LEU A 383 -7.80 -9.54 -24.10
C LEU A 383 -8.00 -8.75 -22.81
N LEU A 384 -7.46 -7.53 -22.80
CA LEU A 384 -7.56 -6.57 -21.70
C LEU A 384 -8.72 -5.62 -21.97
N ALA A 385 -9.70 -5.62 -21.08
CA ALA A 385 -10.88 -4.77 -21.18
C ALA A 385 -10.88 -3.75 -20.05
N LEU A 386 -10.69 -2.47 -20.38
CA LEU A 386 -10.68 -1.36 -19.45
C LEU A 386 -12.08 -0.75 -19.36
N ASP A 387 -12.66 -0.79 -18.17
CA ASP A 387 -13.86 -0.02 -17.86
C ASP A 387 -13.49 1.47 -17.81
N VAL A 388 -14.10 2.27 -18.69
CA VAL A 388 -13.90 3.73 -18.74
C VAL A 388 -15.13 4.50 -18.25
N SER A 389 -16.10 3.83 -17.63
CA SER A 389 -17.29 4.45 -17.05
C SER A 389 -16.95 5.51 -15.99
N GLY A 390 -17.96 6.32 -15.64
CA GLY A 390 -17.79 7.44 -14.70
C GLY A 390 -17.31 7.03 -13.31
N SER A 391 -17.73 5.86 -12.81
CA SER A 391 -17.33 5.36 -11.47
C SER A 391 -15.83 5.11 -11.37
N MET A 392 -15.19 4.70 -12.48
CA MET A 392 -13.75 4.48 -12.56
C MET A 392 -12.92 5.76 -12.48
N ALA A 393 -13.50 6.92 -12.85
CA ALA A 393 -12.83 8.24 -12.72
C ALA A 393 -12.81 8.74 -11.27
N CYS A 394 -13.89 8.46 -10.53
CA CYS A 394 -14.16 9.05 -9.23
C CYS A 394 -13.64 8.20 -8.06
N SER A 395 -13.33 6.92 -8.30
CA SER A 395 -12.84 6.00 -7.28
C SER A 395 -11.32 6.08 -7.19
N MET A 396 -10.79 6.43 -6.01
CA MET A 396 -9.35 6.53 -5.76
C MET A 396 -8.81 5.22 -5.20
N ILE A 397 -7.73 4.70 -5.77
CA ILE A 397 -7.17 3.41 -5.37
C ILE A 397 -6.31 3.58 -4.12
N ALA A 398 -6.59 2.78 -3.09
CA ALA A 398 -5.81 2.68 -1.85
C ALA A 398 -5.55 4.04 -1.16
N GLY A 399 -6.53 4.96 -1.22
CA GLY A 399 -6.42 6.31 -0.67
C GLY A 399 -5.29 7.16 -1.27
N SER A 400 -4.91 6.87 -2.51
CA SER A 400 -3.90 7.61 -3.27
C SER A 400 -4.53 8.66 -4.20
N CYS A 401 -3.70 9.46 -4.88
CA CYS A 401 -4.14 10.40 -5.91
C CYS A 401 -4.37 9.72 -7.29
N ILE A 402 -4.38 8.39 -7.37
CA ILE A 402 -4.60 7.62 -8.60
C ILE A 402 -6.02 7.08 -8.64
N SER A 403 -6.77 7.43 -9.69
CA SER A 403 -8.11 6.90 -9.95
C SER A 403 -8.08 5.44 -10.40
N ALA A 404 -9.20 4.73 -10.29
CA ALA A 404 -9.33 3.36 -10.77
C ALA A 404 -9.09 3.25 -12.29
N ARG A 405 -9.42 4.29 -13.06
CA ARG A 405 -9.10 4.39 -14.49
C ARG A 405 -7.60 4.51 -14.75
N GLU A 406 -6.90 5.35 -13.99
CA GLU A 406 -5.44 5.48 -14.14
C GLU A 406 -4.73 4.19 -13.71
N ALA A 407 -5.23 3.52 -12.67
CA ALA A 407 -4.72 2.21 -12.26
C ALA A 407 -4.98 1.14 -13.32
N SER A 408 -6.18 1.09 -13.94
CA SER A 408 -6.46 0.13 -15.02
C SER A 408 -5.59 0.39 -16.25
N ALA A 409 -5.34 1.65 -16.60
CA ALA A 409 -4.41 2.05 -17.65
C ALA A 409 -2.98 1.57 -17.37
N ALA A 410 -2.49 1.75 -16.15
CA ALA A 410 -1.17 1.30 -15.74
C ALA A 410 -1.05 -0.24 -15.79
N MET A 411 -2.06 -0.97 -15.32
CA MET A 411 -2.09 -2.43 -15.37
C MET A 411 -2.15 -2.97 -16.81
N ALA A 412 -2.89 -2.29 -17.69
CA ALA A 412 -2.93 -2.63 -19.11
C ALA A 412 -1.56 -2.43 -19.77
N LEU A 413 -0.83 -1.35 -19.44
CA LEU A 413 0.55 -1.14 -19.92
C LEU A 413 1.53 -2.20 -19.43
N ILE A 414 1.43 -2.59 -18.16
CA ILE A 414 2.26 -3.66 -17.59
C ILE A 414 2.04 -4.96 -18.37
N THR A 415 0.77 -5.31 -18.61
CA THR A 415 0.43 -6.53 -19.34
C THR A 415 0.87 -6.45 -20.81
N ALA A 416 0.69 -5.30 -21.46
CA ALA A 416 1.15 -5.06 -22.84
C ALA A 416 2.67 -5.22 -22.99
N ALA A 417 3.43 -4.90 -21.93
CA ALA A 417 4.88 -5.04 -21.92
C ALA A 417 5.34 -6.47 -21.62
N THR A 418 4.49 -7.27 -20.99
CA THR A 418 4.82 -8.61 -20.48
C THR A 418 4.32 -9.71 -21.40
N GLU A 419 3.13 -9.55 -21.98
CA GLU A 419 2.51 -10.52 -22.89
C GLU A 419 2.76 -10.16 -24.35
N SER A 420 3.31 -11.09 -25.13
CA SER A 420 3.57 -10.90 -26.57
C SER A 420 2.28 -10.85 -27.40
N GLU A 421 1.25 -11.58 -27.00
CA GLU A 421 -0.05 -11.64 -27.68
C GLU A 421 -1.14 -11.03 -26.79
N HIS A 422 -1.49 -9.77 -27.07
CA HIS A 422 -2.53 -9.07 -26.34
C HIS A 422 -3.36 -8.16 -27.25
N GLU A 423 -4.63 -7.95 -26.90
CA GLU A 423 -5.49 -6.90 -27.45
C GLU A 423 -6.04 -6.06 -26.30
N ILE A 424 -6.09 -4.74 -26.48
CA ILE A 424 -6.56 -3.81 -25.45
C ILE A 424 -7.76 -3.03 -25.96
N ILE A 425 -8.86 -3.12 -25.23
CA ILE A 425 -10.09 -2.38 -25.52
C ILE A 425 -10.54 -1.62 -24.28
N ALA A 426 -11.19 -0.48 -24.50
CA ALA A 426 -11.97 0.22 -23.51
C ALA A 426 -13.45 -0.04 -23.78
N PHE A 427 -14.24 -0.14 -22.70
CA PHE A 427 -15.67 -0.32 -22.80
C PHE A 427 -16.44 0.60 -21.86
N SER A 428 -17.60 1.04 -22.35
CA SER A 428 -18.67 1.68 -21.60
C SER A 428 -19.94 1.56 -22.42
N ALA A 429 -21.10 1.30 -21.82
CA ALA A 429 -22.36 1.21 -22.52
C ALA A 429 -22.64 2.51 -23.30
N PRO A 430 -23.12 2.41 -24.55
CA PRO A 430 -23.45 3.58 -25.34
C PRO A 430 -24.55 4.40 -24.66
N ASP A 431 -24.39 5.72 -24.59
CA ASP A 431 -25.48 6.60 -24.17
C ASP A 431 -26.66 6.41 -25.16
N ARG A 432 -27.90 6.58 -24.68
CA ARG A 432 -29.12 6.38 -25.50
C ARG A 432 -29.14 7.42 -26.64
N GLY A 433 -28.45 7.12 -27.74
CA GLY A 433 -28.31 7.99 -28.92
C GLY A 433 -26.86 8.34 -29.33
N GLY A 434 -25.83 7.87 -28.61
CA GLY A 434 -24.43 8.23 -28.90
C GLY A 434 -23.75 7.30 -29.91
N TYR A 435 -23.44 7.81 -31.11
CA TYR A 435 -22.50 7.18 -32.03
C TYR A 435 -21.11 7.14 -31.39
N GLY A 436 -20.49 5.96 -31.31
CA GLY A 436 -19.13 5.80 -30.78
C GLY A 436 -18.07 6.48 -31.65
N GLY A 437 -17.11 7.14 -31.00
CA GLY A 437 -15.91 7.73 -31.60
C GLY A 437 -16.06 9.21 -32.01
N MET A 438 -15.02 10.01 -31.77
CA MET A 438 -14.95 11.45 -32.08
C MET A 438 -15.17 11.78 -33.58
N HIS A 439 -15.22 10.77 -34.46
CA HIS A 439 -15.46 10.90 -35.91
C HIS A 439 -16.28 9.75 -36.54
N GLY A 440 -17.28 9.18 -35.84
CA GLY A 440 -18.27 8.29 -36.48
C GLY A 440 -17.72 6.96 -37.04
N GLY A 441 -16.63 6.45 -36.46
CA GLY A 441 -16.10 5.12 -36.72
C GLY A 441 -15.83 4.39 -35.41
N GLY A 442 -16.56 3.31 -35.16
CA GLY A 442 -16.43 2.50 -33.94
C GLY A 442 -17.74 1.78 -33.60
N GLU A 443 -17.65 0.62 -32.94
CA GLU A 443 -18.84 -0.07 -32.41
C GLU A 443 -19.33 0.67 -31.15
N PRO A 444 -20.64 0.92 -30.99
CA PRO A 444 -21.16 1.57 -29.79
C PRO A 444 -20.69 0.86 -28.51
N GLY A 445 -19.94 1.58 -27.69
CA GLY A 445 -19.47 1.13 -26.39
C GLY A 445 -18.21 0.26 -26.34
N ILE A 446 -17.55 0.01 -27.48
CA ILE A 446 -16.20 -0.58 -27.53
C ILE A 446 -15.26 0.35 -28.31
N THR A 447 -14.14 0.70 -27.69
CA THR A 447 -13.06 1.46 -28.34
C THR A 447 -11.77 0.65 -28.25
N ARG A 448 -11.13 0.34 -29.40
CA ARG A 448 -9.78 -0.24 -29.37
C ARG A 448 -8.79 0.78 -28.81
N VAL A 449 -7.99 0.35 -27.85
CA VAL A 449 -7.01 1.21 -27.17
C VAL A 449 -5.64 0.84 -27.69
N ASN A 450 -5.20 1.56 -28.71
CA ASN A 450 -3.86 1.38 -29.27
C ASN A 450 -2.83 2.00 -28.32
N ILE A 451 -2.33 1.23 -27.37
CA ILE A 451 -1.24 1.66 -26.49
C ILE A 451 -0.03 0.78 -26.71
N SER A 452 1.15 1.39 -26.61
CA SER A 452 2.41 0.67 -26.70
C SER A 452 3.10 0.71 -25.35
N PRO A 453 3.84 -0.34 -24.96
CA PRO A 453 4.73 -0.32 -23.78
C PRO A 453 5.74 0.84 -23.78
N ARG A 454 5.99 1.47 -24.93
CA ARG A 454 6.90 2.62 -25.08
C ARG A 454 6.22 3.97 -24.90
N MET A 455 4.90 4.03 -24.89
CA MET A 455 4.17 5.28 -24.66
C MET A 455 4.31 5.70 -23.20
N ARG A 456 4.53 6.99 -22.96
CA ARG A 456 4.54 7.55 -21.61
C ARG A 456 3.19 7.34 -20.95
N LEU A 457 3.17 7.01 -19.67
CA LEU A 457 1.92 6.71 -18.97
C LEU A 457 0.95 7.89 -18.97
N ALA A 458 1.46 9.12 -18.86
CA ALA A 458 0.62 10.33 -18.96
C ALA A 458 -0.11 10.45 -20.31
N GLU A 459 0.52 10.01 -21.41
CA GLU A 459 -0.10 9.98 -22.73
C GLU A 459 -1.18 8.89 -22.81
N VAL A 460 -0.90 7.72 -22.22
CA VAL A 460 -1.85 6.61 -22.13
C VAL A 460 -3.09 7.00 -21.33
N ILE A 461 -2.90 7.63 -20.16
CA ILE A 461 -3.98 8.15 -19.33
C ILE A 461 -4.82 9.14 -20.14
N LYS A 462 -4.18 10.15 -20.76
CA LYS A 462 -4.89 11.15 -21.57
C LYS A 462 -5.68 10.52 -22.72
N ARG A 463 -5.14 9.47 -23.35
CA ARG A 463 -5.82 8.74 -24.43
C ARG A 463 -7.06 8.00 -23.93
N ILE A 464 -6.97 7.37 -22.74
CA ILE A 464 -8.09 6.65 -22.13
C ILE A 464 -9.14 7.63 -21.59
N GLU A 465 -8.73 8.76 -21.01
CA GLU A 465 -9.64 9.83 -20.57
C GLU A 465 -10.41 10.48 -21.72
N GLY A 466 -9.81 10.54 -22.92
CA GLY A 466 -10.47 11.05 -24.12
C GLY A 466 -11.55 10.11 -24.69
N ILE A 467 -11.72 8.91 -24.14
CA ILE A 467 -12.74 7.96 -24.60
C ILE A 467 -14.10 8.37 -24.02
N PRO A 468 -15.15 8.55 -24.85
CA PRO A 468 -16.48 8.91 -24.38
C PRO A 468 -17.00 7.94 -23.32
N MET A 469 -17.50 8.48 -22.21
CA MET A 469 -18.01 7.70 -21.09
C MET A 469 -19.49 7.35 -21.28
N GLY A 470 -19.91 6.25 -20.65
CA GLY A 470 -21.31 5.83 -20.59
C GLY A 470 -21.56 4.87 -19.43
N GLY A 471 -22.67 4.13 -19.49
CA GLY A 471 -23.03 3.14 -18.46
C GLY A 471 -22.03 1.98 -18.40
N THR A 472 -22.21 1.04 -17.47
CA THR A 472 -21.28 -0.09 -17.32
C THR A 472 -21.95 -1.37 -17.83
N ASP A 473 -21.40 -1.94 -18.91
CA ASP A 473 -21.77 -3.26 -19.42
C ASP A 473 -20.53 -4.14 -19.58
N CYS A 474 -20.28 -4.95 -18.55
CA CYS A 474 -19.13 -5.86 -18.52
C CYS A 474 -19.25 -7.04 -19.49
N ALA A 475 -20.38 -7.24 -20.18
CA ALA A 475 -20.53 -8.28 -21.20
C ALA A 475 -19.94 -7.86 -22.56
N LEU A 476 -19.80 -6.56 -22.82
CA LEU A 476 -19.37 -6.02 -24.12
C LEU A 476 -18.04 -6.62 -24.62
N PRO A 477 -16.98 -6.78 -23.80
CA PRO A 477 -15.71 -7.36 -24.27
C PRO A 477 -15.87 -8.76 -24.86
N MET A 478 -16.63 -9.62 -24.18
CA MET A 478 -16.84 -11.01 -24.60
C MET A 478 -17.73 -11.08 -25.83
N LEU A 479 -18.79 -10.27 -25.88
CA LEU A 479 -19.67 -10.17 -27.04
C LEU A 479 -18.91 -9.67 -28.28
N TRP A 480 -18.04 -8.69 -28.09
CA TRP A 480 -17.19 -8.15 -29.14
C TRP A 480 -16.20 -9.17 -29.68
N ALA A 481 -15.47 -9.86 -28.80
CA ALA A 481 -14.50 -10.89 -29.19
C ALA A 481 -15.18 -12.06 -29.92
N ALA A 482 -16.36 -12.49 -29.47
CA ALA A 482 -17.14 -13.54 -30.12
C ALA A 482 -17.59 -13.14 -31.54
N ARG A 483 -18.13 -11.92 -31.71
CA ARG A 483 -18.53 -11.41 -33.04
C ARG A 483 -17.34 -11.33 -34.00
N ASN A 484 -16.18 -10.91 -33.50
CA ASN A 484 -14.94 -10.80 -34.28
C ASN A 484 -14.20 -12.14 -34.42
N LYS A 485 -14.73 -13.24 -33.87
CA LYS A 485 -14.14 -14.58 -33.90
C LYS A 485 -12.68 -14.60 -33.41
N MET A 486 -12.38 -13.81 -32.37
CA MET A 486 -11.03 -13.70 -31.85
C MET A 486 -10.64 -14.97 -31.09
N ASN A 487 -9.40 -15.43 -31.31
CA ASN A 487 -8.82 -16.55 -30.57
C ASN A 487 -8.19 -16.03 -29.26
N VAL A 488 -9.03 -15.80 -28.25
CA VAL A 488 -8.60 -15.30 -26.93
C VAL A 488 -8.56 -16.46 -25.94
N SER A 489 -7.43 -16.63 -25.26
CA SER A 489 -7.26 -17.64 -24.21
C SER A 489 -7.73 -17.15 -22.84
N GLY A 490 -7.76 -15.83 -22.61
CA GLY A 490 -8.24 -15.25 -21.35
C GLY A 490 -8.68 -13.79 -21.50
N PHE A 491 -9.73 -13.43 -20.76
CA PHE A 491 -10.21 -12.06 -20.64
C PHE A 491 -9.79 -11.49 -19.28
N VAL A 492 -9.23 -10.29 -19.28
CA VAL A 492 -8.90 -9.55 -18.06
C VAL A 492 -9.68 -8.25 -18.09
N THR A 493 -10.74 -8.19 -17.28
CA THR A 493 -11.61 -7.00 -17.19
C THR A 493 -11.25 -6.19 -15.95
N TYR A 494 -10.79 -4.96 -16.15
CA TYR A 494 -10.54 -4.00 -15.07
C TYR A 494 -11.79 -3.14 -14.86
N THR A 495 -12.53 -3.40 -13.78
CA THR A 495 -13.81 -2.74 -13.46
C THR A 495 -14.05 -2.78 -11.93
N ASP A 496 -14.92 -1.92 -11.43
CA ASP A 496 -15.48 -2.00 -10.07
C ASP A 496 -16.56 -3.09 -9.94
N SER A 497 -16.94 -3.75 -11.04
CA SER A 497 -17.99 -4.77 -11.16
C SER A 497 -19.43 -4.24 -11.00
N GLU A 498 -19.63 -2.94 -11.16
CA GLU A 498 -20.93 -2.26 -11.04
C GLU A 498 -21.68 -2.25 -12.38
N THR A 499 -21.84 -3.44 -12.99
CA THR A 499 -22.51 -3.63 -14.29
C THR A 499 -24.03 -3.49 -14.17
N TRP A 500 -24.67 -2.79 -15.11
CA TRP A 500 -26.12 -2.58 -15.08
C TRP A 500 -26.77 -2.34 -16.44
N ALA A 501 -26.00 -2.02 -17.48
CA ALA A 501 -26.53 -1.49 -18.74
C ALA A 501 -26.80 -2.54 -19.83
N GLY A 502 -26.35 -3.79 -19.65
CA GLY A 502 -26.54 -4.87 -20.63
C GLY A 502 -27.99 -5.37 -20.71
N ASN A 503 -28.39 -5.85 -21.89
CA ASN A 503 -29.74 -6.38 -22.19
C ASN A 503 -29.74 -7.87 -22.55
#